data_AF-A0AAV4INQ1-F1
#
_entry.id   AF-A0AAV4INQ1-F1
#
_cell.length_a   1.000
_cell.length_b   1.000
_cell.length_c   1.000
_cell.angle_alpha   90.00
_cell.angle_beta   90.00
_cell.angle_gamma   90.00
#
_symmetry.space_group_name_H-M   'P 1'
#
loop_
_entity.id
_entity.type
_entity.pdbx_description
1 polymer ?
#
loop_
_entity_poly.entity_id
_entity_poly.type
_entity_poly.pdbx_seq_one_letter_code
_entity_poly.pdbx_strand_id
1 'polypeptide(L)'
;MKEPVPMWIYTAKLPDDPSNHKFAAMSSGMQQLGPNTVARHRTGKFDTDAARWKEGFSSGKHVFEVVFPVAQRGIHASVGVGHDNVPLTVNKSISLVGNCKQSWAVDLSVRRAVHAAGQKKYPSTQVRISAFS
;
A
#
# COMPACT_ATOMS: atom_id res chain seq x y z
N MET A 1 17.34 34.86 18.76
CA MET A 1 16.21 34.57 17.85
C MET A 1 16.36 33.16 17.33
N LYS A 2 15.32 32.32 17.36
CA LYS A 2 15.34 31.02 16.66
C LYS A 2 15.06 31.30 15.18
N GLU A 3 15.85 30.72 14.28
CA GLU A 3 15.61 30.81 12.85
C GLU A 3 14.22 30.21 12.51
N PRO A 4 13.50 30.80 11.54
CA PRO A 4 12.22 30.27 11.11
C PRO A 4 12.40 28.88 10.50
N VAL A 5 11.54 27.95 10.89
CA VAL A 5 11.52 26.58 10.36
C VAL A 5 11.35 26.65 8.83
N PRO A 6 12.28 26.09 8.05
CA PRO A 6 12.17 26.12 6.59
C PRO A 6 10.87 25.48 6.10
N MET A 7 10.30 26.01 5.01
CA MET A 7 9.03 25.55 4.40
C MET A 7 9.01 24.07 4.00
N TRP A 8 10.16 23.40 3.95
CA TRP A 8 10.29 21.98 3.64
C TRP A 8 10.26 21.07 4.88
N ILE A 9 10.30 21.63 6.09
CA ILE A 9 10.11 20.88 7.34
C ILE A 9 8.61 20.85 7.64
N TYR A 10 7.98 19.73 7.29
CA TYR A 10 6.59 19.45 7.64
C TYR A 10 6.56 18.89 9.06
N THR A 11 5.71 19.45 9.94
CA THR A 11 5.36 18.76 11.18
C THR A 11 4.51 17.56 10.80
N ALA A 12 5.07 16.36 10.93
CA ALA A 12 4.29 15.13 10.81
C ALA A 12 3.30 15.12 11.98
N LYS A 13 2.01 15.33 11.69
CA LYS A 13 0.96 15.03 12.66
C LYS A 13 0.82 13.52 12.70
N LEU A 14 1.39 12.91 13.75
CA LEU A 14 1.06 11.53 14.07
C LEU A 14 -0.41 11.50 14.49
N PRO A 15 -1.21 10.52 14.06
CA PRO A 15 -2.62 10.50 14.41
C PRO A 15 -2.79 10.35 15.92
N ASP A 16 -3.80 11.04 16.46
CA ASP A 16 -3.99 11.21 17.90
C ASP A 16 -4.44 9.92 18.61
N ASP A 17 -4.99 8.93 17.88
CA ASP A 17 -5.44 7.64 18.42
C ASP A 17 -5.13 6.45 17.47
N PRO A 18 -4.25 5.50 17.88
CA PRO A 18 -3.97 4.26 17.15
C PRO A 18 -5.19 3.37 16.88
N SER A 19 -6.31 3.51 17.60
CA SER A 19 -7.53 2.74 17.37
C SER A 19 -8.18 3.03 16.00
N ASN A 20 -7.87 4.20 15.42
CA ASN A 20 -8.29 4.57 14.07
C ASN A 20 -7.42 3.94 12.99
N HIS A 21 -6.30 3.33 13.35
CA HIS A 21 -5.36 2.72 12.42
C HIS A 21 -5.83 1.33 12.00
N LYS A 22 -6.88 1.26 11.18
CA LYS A 22 -7.46 -0.01 10.76
C LYS A 22 -7.88 -0.10 9.31
N PHE A 23 -8.00 -1.33 8.82
CA PHE A 23 -8.65 -1.64 7.56
C PHE A 23 -10.18 -1.52 7.70
N ALA A 24 -10.87 -1.04 6.66
CA ALA A 24 -12.34 -0.96 6.64
C ALA A 24 -13.00 -1.79 5.55
N ALA A 25 -12.25 -2.17 4.51
CA ALA A 25 -12.78 -3.01 3.44
C ALA A 25 -11.78 -4.11 3.10
N MET A 26 -12.26 -5.34 2.97
CA MET A 26 -11.46 -6.54 2.75
C MET A 26 -12.27 -7.51 1.89
N SER A 27 -11.63 -8.22 0.96
CA SER A 27 -12.29 -9.36 0.32
C SER A 27 -12.49 -10.52 1.30
N SER A 28 -13.31 -11.49 0.93
CA SER A 28 -13.55 -12.71 1.71
C SER A 28 -12.30 -13.58 1.90
N GLY A 29 -11.27 -13.41 1.07
CA GLY A 29 -9.98 -14.07 1.22
C GLY A 29 -9.01 -13.38 2.18
N MET A 30 -9.40 -12.28 2.81
CA MET A 30 -8.56 -11.57 3.79
C MET A 30 -9.11 -11.76 5.20
N GLN A 31 -8.19 -11.99 6.15
CA GLN A 31 -8.47 -12.11 7.56
C GLN A 31 -7.77 -10.98 8.32
N GLN A 32 -8.50 -10.27 9.17
CA GLN A 32 -7.93 -9.30 10.08
C GLN A 32 -7.33 -10.00 11.30
N LEU A 33 -6.05 -9.74 11.57
CA LEU A 33 -5.31 -10.32 12.71
C LEU A 33 -5.07 -9.28 13.82
N GLY A 34 -5.19 -8.00 13.51
CA GLY A 34 -5.09 -6.88 14.45
C GLY A 34 -5.65 -5.60 13.81
N PRO A 35 -5.61 -4.45 14.51
CA PRO A 35 -6.16 -3.20 13.99
C PRO A 35 -5.62 -2.88 12.58
N ASN A 36 -4.29 -2.88 12.44
CA ASN A 36 -3.55 -2.56 11.21
C ASN A 36 -2.86 -3.79 10.58
N THR A 37 -3.26 -5.01 10.95
CA THR A 37 -2.62 -6.24 10.47
C THR A 37 -3.66 -7.15 9.82
N VAL A 38 -3.38 -7.55 8.58
CA VAL A 38 -4.21 -8.49 7.81
C VAL A 38 -3.34 -9.60 7.26
N ALA A 39 -3.92 -10.79 7.12
CA ALA A 39 -3.31 -11.90 6.40
C ALA A 39 -4.29 -12.43 5.37
N ARG A 40 -3.76 -12.92 4.25
CA ARG A 40 -4.58 -13.64 3.29
C ARG A 40 -4.87 -15.05 3.81
N HIS A 41 -6.14 -15.43 3.88
CA HIS A 41 -6.57 -16.81 4.11
C HIS A 41 -6.88 -17.44 2.75
N ARG A 42 -6.28 -18.60 2.45
CA ARG A 42 -6.30 -19.16 1.10
C ARG A 42 -7.70 -19.69 0.73
N THR A 43 -8.43 -18.94 -0.09
CA THR A 43 -9.78 -19.31 -0.58
C THR A 43 -9.75 -20.05 -1.92
N GLY A 44 -8.73 -19.82 -2.75
CA GLY A 44 -8.64 -20.40 -4.08
C GLY A 44 -7.24 -20.32 -4.70
N LYS A 45 -6.97 -21.17 -5.70
CA LYS A 45 -5.66 -21.24 -6.38
C LYS A 45 -5.35 -20.00 -7.21
N PHE A 46 -6.37 -19.39 -7.81
CA PHE A 46 -6.23 -18.24 -8.71
C PHE A 46 -6.78 -16.94 -8.13
N ASP A 47 -7.35 -16.99 -6.93
CA ASP A 47 -7.88 -15.80 -6.29
C ASP A 47 -6.73 -14.87 -5.90
N THR A 48 -6.89 -13.59 -6.24
CA THR A 48 -6.08 -12.50 -5.69
C THR A 48 -7.00 -11.63 -4.83
N ASP A 49 -6.54 -11.30 -3.63
CA ASP A 49 -7.32 -10.65 -2.58
C ASP A 49 -6.63 -9.38 -2.10
N ALA A 50 -7.41 -8.40 -1.66
CA ALA A 50 -6.92 -7.13 -1.15
C ALA A 50 -7.71 -6.64 0.07
N ALA A 51 -7.05 -5.78 0.83
CA ALA A 51 -7.61 -5.02 1.92
C ALA A 51 -7.36 -3.52 1.66
N ARG A 52 -8.28 -2.66 2.10
CA ARG A 52 -8.16 -1.21 2.02
C ARG A 52 -8.25 -0.58 3.40
N TRP A 53 -7.37 0.39 3.62
CA TRP A 53 -7.37 1.23 4.81
C TRP A 53 -8.71 1.94 5.01
N LYS A 54 -9.05 2.23 6.26
CA LYS A 54 -10.29 2.91 6.64
C LYS A 54 -10.37 4.34 6.13
N GLU A 55 -9.29 5.10 6.29
CA GLU A 55 -9.30 6.52 6.01
C GLU A 55 -8.93 6.79 4.55
N GLY A 56 -9.74 7.63 3.89
CA GLY A 56 -9.46 8.17 2.57
C GLY A 56 -8.78 9.53 2.67
N PHE A 57 -7.88 9.83 1.73
CA PHE A 57 -7.14 11.09 1.70
C PHE A 57 -7.52 11.90 0.46
N SER A 58 -7.99 13.14 0.65
CA SER A 58 -8.43 14.03 -0.44
C SER A 58 -7.54 15.25 -0.65
N SER A 59 -6.73 15.64 0.34
CA SER A 59 -5.82 16.79 0.27
C SER A 59 -4.65 16.63 1.24
N GLY A 60 -3.58 17.41 1.03
CA GLY A 60 -2.36 17.36 1.85
C GLY A 60 -1.36 16.28 1.43
N LYS A 61 -0.27 16.16 2.20
CA LYS A 61 0.75 15.12 2.03
C LYS A 61 0.58 14.07 3.12
N HIS A 62 0.52 12.81 2.71
CA HIS A 62 0.35 11.66 3.61
C HIS A 62 1.48 10.67 3.38
N VAL A 63 2.02 10.15 4.47
CA VAL A 63 3.09 9.14 4.46
C VAL A 63 2.62 7.99 5.33
N PHE A 64 2.77 6.78 4.81
CA PHE A 64 2.46 5.55 5.54
C PHE A 64 3.54 4.51 5.27
N GLU A 65 3.70 3.60 6.21
CA GLU A 65 4.58 2.45 6.09
C GLU A 65 3.75 1.19 5.87
N VAL A 66 4.24 0.29 5.00
CA VAL A 66 3.67 -1.04 4.83
C VAL A 66 4.74 -2.07 5.10
N VAL A 67 4.54 -2.86 6.16
CA VAL A 67 5.36 -4.04 6.44
C VAL A 67 4.73 -5.24 5.75
N PHE A 68 5.34 -5.68 4.65
CA PHE A 68 4.93 -6.90 3.94
C PHE A 68 6.10 -7.89 3.90
N PRO A 69 6.16 -8.88 4.82
CA PRO A 69 7.26 -9.83 4.93
C PRO A 69 7.52 -10.57 3.62
N VAL A 70 8.80 -10.68 3.21
CA VAL A 70 9.19 -11.31 1.93
C VAL A 70 8.64 -12.74 1.81
N ALA A 71 8.70 -13.51 2.90
CA ALA A 71 8.21 -14.89 2.97
C ALA A 71 6.69 -15.02 2.74
N GLN A 72 5.93 -13.92 2.84
CA GLN A 72 4.46 -13.90 2.72
C GLN A 72 3.96 -13.24 1.42
N ARG A 73 4.84 -12.77 0.54
CA ARG A 73 4.44 -12.05 -0.69
C ARG A 73 3.90 -12.96 -1.79
N GLY A 74 4.38 -14.20 -1.87
CA GLY A 74 4.07 -15.08 -2.99
C GLY A 74 4.47 -14.47 -4.35
N ILE A 75 3.75 -14.85 -5.41
CA ILE A 75 4.07 -14.46 -6.79
C ILE A 75 3.57 -13.07 -7.18
N HIS A 76 2.52 -12.57 -6.51
CA HIS A 76 1.99 -11.22 -6.69
C HIS A 76 1.75 -10.58 -5.33
N ALA A 77 2.48 -9.51 -5.05
CA ALA A 77 2.32 -8.70 -3.85
C ALA A 77 2.33 -7.24 -4.24
N SER A 78 1.15 -6.62 -4.34
CA SER A 78 1.02 -5.22 -4.71
C SER A 78 0.55 -4.37 -3.53
N VAL A 79 1.14 -3.19 -3.39
CA VAL A 79 0.77 -2.17 -2.39
C VAL A 79 0.57 -0.85 -3.10
N GLY A 80 -0.41 -0.05 -2.69
CA GLY A 80 -0.74 1.15 -3.43
C GLY A 80 -1.94 1.91 -2.91
N VAL A 81 -2.47 2.76 -3.77
CA VAL A 81 -3.62 3.62 -3.52
C VAL A 81 -4.68 3.39 -4.59
N GLY A 82 -5.94 3.63 -4.24
CA GLY A 82 -7.04 3.57 -5.18
C GLY A 82 -8.32 4.14 -4.59
N HIS A 83 -9.30 4.37 -5.46
CA HIS A 83 -10.62 4.85 -5.05
C HIS A 83 -11.35 3.80 -4.21
N ASP A 84 -12.39 4.23 -3.50
CA ASP A 84 -13.22 3.38 -2.64
C ASP A 84 -14.00 2.29 -3.42
N ASN A 85 -14.24 2.49 -4.70
CA ASN A 85 -14.98 1.58 -5.55
C ASN A 85 -14.12 0.53 -6.28
N VAL A 86 -12.78 0.52 -6.10
CA VAL A 86 -11.94 -0.46 -6.80
C VAL A 86 -12.19 -1.88 -6.27
N PRO A 87 -12.17 -2.92 -7.12
CA PRO A 87 -12.35 -4.30 -6.68
C PRO A 87 -11.31 -4.73 -5.66
N LEU A 88 -11.74 -5.47 -4.64
CA LEU A 88 -10.84 -6.07 -3.63
C LEU A 88 -10.55 -7.54 -3.89
N THR A 89 -11.13 -8.13 -4.93
CA THR A 89 -10.83 -9.51 -5.32
C THR A 89 -10.93 -9.68 -6.83
N VAL A 90 -10.20 -10.66 -7.37
CA VAL A 90 -10.33 -11.15 -8.74
C VAL A 90 -9.96 -12.62 -8.78
N ASN A 91 -10.71 -13.43 -9.54
CA ASN A 91 -10.35 -14.82 -9.83
C ASN A 91 -9.33 -14.85 -10.98
N LYS A 92 -8.15 -14.31 -10.73
CA LYS A 92 -6.99 -14.33 -11.63
C LYS A 92 -5.73 -14.06 -10.82
N SER A 93 -4.67 -14.84 -11.06
CA SER A 93 -3.35 -14.59 -10.46
C SER A 93 -2.69 -13.40 -11.14
N ILE A 94 -2.86 -12.20 -10.58
CA ILE A 94 -2.30 -10.95 -11.10
C ILE A 94 -1.96 -9.99 -9.96
N SER A 95 -1.26 -8.89 -10.26
CA SER A 95 -1.24 -7.73 -9.37
C SER A 95 -2.58 -7.01 -9.42
N LEU A 96 -3.44 -7.24 -8.42
CA LEU A 96 -4.79 -6.67 -8.36
C LEU A 96 -4.79 -5.15 -8.21
N VAL A 97 -4.01 -4.61 -7.26
CA VAL A 97 -3.89 -3.16 -7.07
C VAL A 97 -3.11 -2.59 -8.27
N GLY A 98 -3.65 -1.58 -8.94
CA GLY A 98 -3.11 -1.05 -10.19
C GLY A 98 -3.66 -1.72 -11.45
N ASN A 99 -4.49 -2.77 -11.35
CA ASN A 99 -5.09 -3.43 -12.53
C ASN A 99 -6.35 -2.72 -13.07
N CYS A 100 -6.62 -1.50 -12.64
CA CYS A 100 -7.68 -0.66 -13.17
C CYS A 100 -7.21 0.80 -13.29
N LYS A 101 -8.03 1.66 -13.90
CA LYS A 101 -7.74 3.10 -14.05
C LYS A 101 -7.86 3.89 -12.74
N GLN A 102 -8.46 3.30 -11.71
CA GLN A 102 -8.75 3.97 -10.43
C GLN A 102 -7.81 3.54 -9.30
N SER A 103 -6.74 2.81 -9.61
CA SER A 103 -5.70 2.42 -8.64
C SER A 103 -4.30 2.49 -9.24
N TRP A 104 -3.32 2.65 -8.37
CA TRP A 104 -1.89 2.72 -8.66
C TRP A 104 -1.15 1.92 -7.61
N ALA A 105 -0.18 1.12 -8.02
CA ALA A 105 0.54 0.26 -7.10
C ALA A 105 2.02 0.13 -7.44
N VAL A 106 2.75 -0.42 -6.48
CA VAL A 106 4.03 -1.09 -6.70
C VAL A 106 3.81 -2.58 -6.47
N ASP A 107 4.10 -3.40 -7.48
CA ASP A 107 4.23 -4.84 -7.31
C ASP A 107 5.63 -5.12 -6.74
N LEU A 108 5.67 -5.53 -5.48
CA LEU A 108 6.87 -5.82 -4.70
C LEU A 108 7.57 -7.09 -5.18
N SER A 109 6.86 -8.02 -5.82
CA SER A 109 7.42 -9.27 -6.33
C SER A 109 8.26 -9.01 -7.57
N VAL A 110 7.80 -8.14 -8.48
CA VAL A 110 8.53 -7.81 -9.73
C VAL A 110 9.21 -6.44 -9.72
N ARG A 111 9.04 -5.66 -8.64
CA ARG A 111 9.60 -4.30 -8.46
C ARG A 111 9.18 -3.33 -9.59
N ARG A 112 7.90 -3.36 -9.93
CA ARG A 112 7.30 -2.53 -11.01
C ARG A 112 6.22 -1.63 -10.46
N ALA A 113 6.13 -0.41 -10.99
CA ALA A 113 4.94 0.41 -10.85
C ALA A 113 3.83 -0.16 -11.75
N VAL A 114 2.62 -0.27 -11.23
CA VAL A 114 1.46 -0.87 -11.92
C VAL A 114 0.31 0.14 -11.95
N HIS A 115 -0.27 0.35 -13.13
CA HIS A 115 -1.46 1.18 -13.34
C HIS A 115 -2.17 0.80 -14.64
N ALA A 116 -3.50 0.74 -14.62
CA ALA A 116 -4.32 0.32 -15.76
C ALA A 116 -3.82 -0.98 -16.41
N ALA A 117 -3.42 -1.96 -15.59
CA ALA A 117 -2.80 -3.24 -15.98
C ALA A 117 -1.41 -3.13 -16.67
N GLY A 118 -0.93 -1.93 -16.96
CA GLY A 118 0.40 -1.68 -17.47
C GLY A 118 1.46 -1.70 -16.36
N GLN A 119 2.68 -2.12 -16.72
CA GLN A 119 3.82 -2.14 -15.81
C GLN A 119 4.95 -1.24 -16.32
N LYS A 120 5.55 -0.47 -15.42
CA LYS A 120 6.76 0.33 -15.70
C LYS A 120 7.84 -0.01 -14.69
N LYS A 121 9.11 0.11 -15.10
CA LYS A 121 10.22 0.03 -14.15
C LYS A 121 10.00 1.12 -13.11
N TYR A 122 9.97 0.76 -11.84
CA TYR A 122 9.94 1.76 -10.78
C TYR A 122 11.23 2.61 -10.90
N PRO A 123 11.17 3.95 -10.78
CA PRO A 123 12.37 4.77 -10.84
C PRO A 123 13.41 4.26 -9.86
N SER A 124 14.65 4.05 -10.32
CA SER A 124 15.78 3.72 -9.45
C SER A 124 16.22 4.99 -8.72
N THR A 125 15.35 5.56 -7.89
CA THR A 125 15.64 6.78 -7.11
C THR A 125 16.26 6.49 -5.76
N GLN A 126 16.43 5.22 -5.38
CA GLN A 126 17.25 4.87 -4.23
C GLN A 126 18.72 4.81 -4.64
N VAL A 127 19.35 5.98 -4.79
CA VAL A 127 20.75 6.09 -4.36
C VAL A 127 20.70 5.80 -2.86
N ARG A 128 21.38 4.74 -2.42
CA ARG A 128 21.60 4.51 -0.99
C ARG A 128 22.29 5.77 -0.47
N ILE A 129 21.56 6.65 0.23
CA ILE A 129 22.23 7.61 1.10
C ILE A 129 22.71 6.75 2.26
N SER A 130 23.96 6.31 2.18
CA SER A 130 24.69 5.81 3.33
C SER A 130 24.76 6.95 4.33
N ALA A 131 23.81 6.99 5.26
CA ALA A 131 23.85 7.91 6.38
C ALA A 131 25.06 7.53 7.23
N PHE A 132 26.00 8.48 7.32
CA PHE A 132 27.04 8.70 8.34
C PHE A 132 27.62 7.45 9.03
N SER A 133 28.86 7.11 8.66
CA SER A 133 29.81 6.39 9.51
C SER A 133 30.36 7.30 10.60
#